data_AF-A0A3D3K708-F1
#
_entry.id   AF-A0A3D3K708-F1
#
_cell.length_a   1.000
_cell.length_b   1.000
_cell.length_c   1.000
_cell.angle_alpha   90.00
_cell.angle_beta   90.00
_cell.angle_gamma   90.00
#
_symmetry.space_group_name_H-M   'P 1'
#
loop_
_entity.id
_entity.type
_entity.pdbx_description
1 polymer ?
#
loop_
_entity_poly.entity_id
_entity_poly.type
_entity_poly.pdbx_seq_one_letter_code
_entity_poly.pdbx_strand_id
1 'polypeptide(L)'
;MKKSTIWILGIVMGLSFLSLLYLQVSYIEEMMKTRKEQFDSAVRNSLDQVSKDVEYAETQRWLIEDVSEAERKALIENNASLQQNDLVQQTQRFTMKSKDGRVYSDFELKVMTTKPSELPKAMLSPYRGTKTIPETSRSLIEAIKNRYMYQRELLNEVVWQMIYRASDKSIGDRVRFGDLNGYLKSNLYNNGIDLPFHFMVIDKDGREVYRCADYDGKGSDEFYQQALFKNDPPAKMSVLKVHFPGRRDYLFDSISFMIPSLIFTIVLLVTFIFTIYIVFRQKKLTEMKNDFINNMTHEFKTPISTISLA
;
A
#
# COMPACT_ATOMS: atom_id res chain seq x y z
N MET A 1 56.98 0.57 -37.07
CA MET A 1 56.23 -0.55 -36.42
C MET A 1 55.87 -1.63 -37.44
N LYS A 2 56.09 -2.91 -37.09
CA LYS A 2 55.65 -4.05 -37.94
C LYS A 2 54.13 -3.99 -38.13
N LYS A 3 53.62 -4.39 -39.31
CA LYS A 3 52.17 -4.42 -39.61
C LYS A 3 51.40 -5.23 -38.55
N SER A 4 52.01 -6.31 -38.07
CA SER A 4 51.50 -7.15 -36.98
C SER A 4 51.25 -6.39 -35.67
N THR A 5 52.13 -5.49 -35.24
CA THR A 5 51.96 -4.76 -33.97
C THR A 5 50.76 -3.82 -33.97
N ILE A 6 50.49 -3.16 -35.11
CA ILE A 6 49.32 -2.27 -35.27
C ILE A 6 48.03 -3.09 -35.24
N TRP A 7 48.04 -4.28 -35.84
CA TRP A 7 46.89 -5.17 -35.89
C TRP A 7 46.58 -5.77 -34.51
N ILE A 8 47.61 -6.23 -33.78
CA ILE A 8 47.47 -6.73 -32.40
C ILE A 8 46.92 -5.63 -31.48
N LEU A 9 47.47 -4.41 -31.57
CA LEU A 9 46.98 -3.28 -30.76
C LEU A 9 45.51 -2.97 -31.04
N GLY A 10 45.11 -2.92 -32.32
CA GLY A 10 43.73 -2.68 -32.73
C GLY A 10 42.76 -3.74 -32.21
N ILE A 11 43.16 -5.02 -32.23
CA ILE A 11 42.34 -6.12 -31.69
C ILE A 11 42.20 -6.00 -30.18
N VAL A 12 43.30 -5.83 -29.45
CA VAL A 12 43.26 -5.75 -27.99
C VAL A 12 42.41 -4.57 -27.54
N MET A 13 42.57 -3.39 -28.14
CA MET A 13 41.75 -2.22 -27.83
C MET A 13 40.28 -2.40 -28.24
N GLY A 14 40.01 -3.03 -29.39
CA GLY A 14 38.64 -3.33 -29.85
C GLY A 14 37.91 -4.30 -28.92
N LEU A 15 38.60 -5.35 -28.45
CA LEU A 15 38.05 -6.29 -27.45
C LEU A 15 37.76 -5.61 -26.12
N SER A 16 38.65 -4.74 -25.65
CA SER A 16 38.40 -3.93 -24.45
C SER A 16 37.17 -3.04 -24.60
N PHE A 17 36.98 -2.40 -25.76
CA PHE A 17 35.79 -1.59 -26.05
C PHE A 17 34.50 -2.41 -26.06
N LEU A 18 34.51 -3.56 -26.74
CA LEU A 18 33.35 -4.46 -26.76
C LEU A 18 33.00 -4.97 -25.36
N SER A 19 34.00 -5.29 -24.56
CA SER A 19 33.81 -5.72 -23.17
C SER A 19 33.18 -4.61 -22.32
N LEU A 20 33.65 -3.37 -22.47
CA LEU A 20 33.07 -2.22 -21.77
C LEU A 20 31.63 -1.92 -22.22
N LEU A 21 31.37 -1.95 -23.54
CA LEU A 21 30.03 -1.73 -24.08
C LEU A 21 29.06 -2.80 -23.59
N TYR A 22 29.49 -4.06 -23.57
CA TYR A 22 28.71 -5.16 -23.00
C TYR A 22 28.37 -4.92 -21.52
N LEU A 23 29.37 -4.54 -20.71
CA LEU A 23 29.14 -4.25 -19.29
C LEU A 23 28.18 -3.07 -19.09
N GLN A 24 28.28 -2.02 -19.90
CA GLN A 24 27.37 -0.88 -19.84
C GLN A 24 25.92 -1.28 -20.17
N VAL A 25 25.71 -2.03 -21.26
CA VAL A 25 24.37 -2.49 -21.65
C VAL A 25 23.78 -3.41 -20.59
N SER A 26 24.57 -4.38 -20.11
CA SER A 26 24.13 -5.31 -19.06
C SER A 26 23.79 -4.59 -17.76
N TYR A 27 24.56 -3.56 -17.38
CA TYR A 27 24.27 -2.77 -16.18
C TYR A 27 23.00 -1.92 -16.32
N ILE A 28 22.73 -1.34 -17.50
CA ILE A 28 21.47 -0.63 -17.78
C ILE A 28 20.29 -1.59 -17.69
N GLU A 29 20.41 -2.78 -18.29
CA GLU A 29 19.35 -3.80 -18.27
C GLU A 29 19.03 -4.25 -16.83
N GLU A 30 20.05 -4.56 -16.03
CA GLU A 30 19.86 -4.96 -14.63
C GLU A 30 19.31 -3.82 -13.76
N MET A 31 19.74 -2.58 -14.01
CA MET A 31 19.19 -1.41 -13.33
C MET A 31 17.71 -1.20 -13.71
N MET A 32 17.34 -1.34 -14.98
CA MET A 32 15.95 -1.28 -15.43
C MET A 32 15.09 -2.33 -14.75
N LYS A 33 15.57 -3.57 -14.69
CA LYS A 33 14.90 -4.67 -14.02
C LYS A 33 14.72 -4.39 -12.53
N THR A 34 15.78 -3.97 -11.85
CA THR A 34 15.74 -3.61 -10.42
C THR A 34 14.74 -2.47 -10.16
N ARG A 35 14.74 -1.43 -11.01
CA ARG A 35 13.77 -0.32 -10.92
C ARG A 35 12.33 -0.78 -11.15
N LYS A 36 12.12 -1.67 -12.12
CA LYS A 36 10.82 -2.28 -12.38
C LYS A 36 10.34 -3.08 -11.17
N GLU A 37 11.19 -3.91 -10.57
CA GLU A 37 10.87 -4.69 -9.37
C GLU A 37 10.59 -3.80 -8.14
N GLN A 38 11.35 -2.73 -7.95
CA GLN A 38 11.11 -1.73 -6.91
C GLN A 38 9.75 -1.06 -7.07
N PHE A 39 9.44 -0.62 -8.30
CA PHE A 39 8.13 -0.03 -8.62
C PHE A 39 6.99 -1.03 -8.37
N ASP A 40 7.12 -2.26 -8.88
CA ASP A 40 6.12 -3.31 -8.69
C ASP A 40 5.89 -3.61 -7.20
N SER A 41 6.96 -3.63 -6.41
CA SER A 41 6.90 -3.85 -4.96
C SER A 41 6.23 -2.68 -4.24
N ALA A 42 6.57 -1.43 -4.60
CA ALA A 42 5.97 -0.23 -4.04
C ALA A 42 4.47 -0.15 -4.34
N VAL A 43 4.06 -0.47 -5.58
CA VAL A 43 2.65 -0.56 -5.96
C VAL A 43 1.95 -1.63 -5.13
N ARG A 44 2.49 -2.86 -5.07
CA ARG A 44 1.90 -3.96 -4.29
C ARG A 44 1.73 -3.60 -2.81
N ASN A 45 2.74 -2.98 -2.20
CA ASN A 45 2.68 -2.54 -0.81
C ASN A 45 1.62 -1.44 -0.62
N SER A 46 1.51 -0.51 -1.57
CA SER A 46 0.47 0.53 -1.56
C SER A 46 -0.92 -0.08 -1.62
N LEU A 47 -1.14 -1.04 -2.54
CA LEU A 47 -2.43 -1.69 -2.70
C LEU A 47 -2.79 -2.59 -1.50
N ASP A 48 -1.81 -3.27 -0.89
CA ASP A 48 -1.98 -3.98 0.37
C ASP A 48 -2.45 -3.04 1.49
N GLN A 49 -1.83 -1.88 1.60
CA GLN A 49 -2.21 -0.88 2.60
C GLN A 49 -3.62 -0.33 2.32
N VAL A 50 -3.97 -0.08 1.06
CA VAL A 50 -5.34 0.31 0.69
C VAL A 50 -6.37 -0.74 1.08
N SER A 51 -6.07 -2.03 0.85
CA SER A 51 -6.95 -3.12 1.29
C SER A 51 -7.18 -3.09 2.81
N LYS A 52 -6.12 -2.89 3.60
CA LYS A 52 -6.22 -2.74 5.06
C LYS A 52 -7.02 -1.51 5.47
N ASP A 53 -6.80 -0.37 4.81
CA ASP A 53 -7.49 0.88 5.12
C ASP A 53 -9.00 0.76 4.80
N VAL A 54 -9.34 0.07 3.71
CA VAL A 54 -10.73 -0.24 3.34
C VAL A 54 -11.38 -1.21 4.34
N GLU A 55 -10.68 -2.28 4.73
CA GLU A 55 -11.12 -3.22 5.78
C GLU A 55 -11.35 -2.49 7.11
N TYR A 56 -10.44 -1.59 7.49
CA TYR A 56 -10.57 -0.78 8.70
C TYR A 56 -11.77 0.16 8.64
N ALA A 57 -11.97 0.84 7.50
CA ALA A 57 -13.10 1.74 7.29
C ALA A 57 -14.45 0.99 7.24
N GLU A 58 -14.48 -0.25 6.75
CA GLU A 58 -15.66 -1.13 6.86
C GLU A 58 -15.90 -1.51 8.33
N THR A 59 -14.87 -2.00 9.04
CA THR A 59 -14.96 -2.41 10.45
C THR A 59 -15.47 -1.28 11.34
N GLN A 60 -14.94 -0.07 11.15
CA GLN A 60 -15.36 1.11 11.90
C GLN A 60 -16.84 1.45 11.67
N ARG A 61 -17.33 1.28 10.44
CA ARG A 61 -18.75 1.50 10.12
C ARG A 61 -19.64 0.49 10.83
N TRP A 62 -19.30 -0.79 10.77
CA TRP A 62 -20.00 -1.85 11.51
C TRP A 62 -20.02 -1.56 13.02
N LEU A 63 -18.89 -1.19 13.60
CA LEU A 63 -18.80 -0.87 15.02
C LEU A 63 -19.68 0.33 15.41
N ILE A 64 -19.75 1.37 14.58
CA ILE A 64 -20.56 2.56 14.90
C ILE A 64 -22.05 2.27 14.70
N GLU A 65 -22.43 1.68 13.57
CA GLU A 65 -23.81 1.44 13.19
C GLU A 65 -24.47 0.41 14.14
N ASP A 66 -23.88 -0.78 14.29
CA ASP A 66 -24.47 -1.85 15.11
C ASP A 66 -24.45 -1.53 16.60
N VAL A 67 -23.38 -0.92 17.15
CA VAL A 67 -23.36 -0.52 18.57
C VAL A 67 -24.42 0.54 18.83
N SER A 68 -24.57 1.52 17.91
CA SER A 68 -25.61 2.54 18.06
C SER A 68 -27.03 1.96 17.96
N GLU A 69 -27.25 0.98 17.08
CA GLU A 69 -28.52 0.28 16.98
C GLU A 69 -28.82 -0.57 18.21
N ALA A 70 -27.83 -1.30 18.71
CA ALA A 70 -27.96 -2.13 19.89
C ALA A 70 -28.24 -1.28 21.15
N GLU A 71 -27.52 -0.17 21.30
CA GLU A 71 -27.81 0.82 22.35
C GLU A 71 -29.22 1.39 22.21
N ARG A 72 -29.64 1.75 21.00
CA ARG A 72 -31.00 2.24 20.74
C ARG A 72 -32.06 1.20 21.07
N LYS A 73 -31.85 -0.08 20.71
CA LYS A 73 -32.76 -1.19 21.05
C LYS A 73 -32.83 -1.39 22.56
N ALA A 74 -31.70 -1.41 23.25
CA ALA A 74 -31.64 -1.49 24.71
C ALA A 74 -32.35 -0.30 25.41
N LEU A 75 -32.23 0.91 24.86
CA LEU A 75 -32.96 2.08 25.36
C LEU A 75 -34.48 1.95 25.12
N ILE A 76 -34.90 1.41 23.98
CA ILE A 76 -36.32 1.20 23.65
C ILE A 76 -36.92 0.08 24.52
N GLU A 77 -36.22 -1.03 24.74
CA GLU A 77 -36.67 -2.11 25.63
C GLU A 77 -36.77 -1.64 27.09
N ASN A 78 -35.80 -0.83 27.55
CA ASN A 78 -35.90 -0.16 28.84
C ASN A 78 -37.09 0.81 28.86
N ASN A 79 -37.33 1.62 27.82
CA ASN A 79 -38.49 2.51 27.77
C ASN A 79 -39.85 1.78 27.67
N ALA A 80 -39.90 0.62 27.01
CA ALA A 80 -41.09 -0.22 26.95
C ALA A 80 -41.41 -0.85 28.32
N SER A 81 -40.38 -1.24 29.08
CA SER A 81 -40.54 -1.62 30.49
C SER A 81 -40.79 -0.43 31.42
N LEU A 82 -40.52 0.81 30.98
CA LEU A 82 -40.94 2.04 31.66
C LEU A 82 -42.40 2.45 31.38
N GLN A 83 -43.11 1.83 30.43
CA GLN A 83 -44.56 2.07 30.22
C GLN A 83 -45.48 1.09 30.96
N GLN A 84 -44.92 0.09 31.65
CA GLN A 84 -45.68 -0.80 32.52
C GLN A 84 -45.14 -0.66 33.95
N ASN A 85 -45.99 -0.18 34.87
CA ASN A 85 -45.74 0.13 36.28
C ASN A 85 -45.01 1.43 36.60
N ASP A 86 -45.79 2.52 36.66
CA ASP A 86 -45.55 3.61 37.60
C ASP A 86 -45.77 3.11 39.05
N LEU A 87 -44.73 3.24 39.86
CA LEU A 87 -44.72 3.29 41.33
C LEU A 87 -45.81 2.46 42.04
N VAL A 88 -45.52 1.20 42.35
CA VAL A 88 -46.31 0.46 43.35
C VAL A 88 -45.86 0.92 44.74
N GLN A 89 -46.60 1.87 45.32
CA GLN A 89 -46.46 2.24 46.73
C GLN A 89 -47.31 1.29 47.57
N GLN A 90 -46.79 0.10 47.88
CA GLN A 90 -47.49 -0.85 48.74
C GLN A 90 -47.16 -0.57 50.21
N THR A 91 -48.13 -0.04 50.95
CA THR A 91 -48.03 0.10 52.40
C THR A 91 -48.70 -1.12 53.03
N GLN A 92 -47.91 -2.02 53.62
CA GLN A 92 -48.46 -3.14 54.39
C GLN A 92 -48.33 -2.83 55.88
N ARG A 93 -49.48 -2.73 56.56
CA ARG A 93 -49.56 -2.66 58.03
C ARG A 93 -49.79 -4.05 58.59
N PHE A 94 -48.90 -4.48 59.47
CA PHE A 94 -49.07 -5.71 60.23
C PHE A 94 -49.32 -5.35 61.69
N THR A 95 -50.46 -5.78 62.22
CA THR A 95 -50.80 -5.60 63.63
C THR A 95 -50.97 -6.97 64.27
N MET A 96 -50.14 -7.29 65.26
CA MET A 96 -50.27 -8.52 66.04
C MET A 96 -50.93 -8.19 67.39
N LYS A 97 -52.11 -8.78 67.62
CA LYS A 97 -52.84 -8.65 68.90
C LYS A 97 -52.70 -9.94 69.70
N SER A 98 -52.38 -9.82 70.98
CA SER A 98 -52.47 -10.95 71.92
C SER A 98 -53.93 -11.22 72.31
N LYS A 99 -54.23 -12.41 72.84
CA LYS A 99 -55.58 -12.85 73.22
C LYS A 99 -56.29 -11.92 74.22
N ASP A 100 -55.55 -11.13 74.99
CA ASP A 100 -56.11 -10.14 75.95
C ASP A 100 -56.31 -8.73 75.36
N GLY A 101 -56.28 -8.59 74.03
CA GLY A 101 -56.65 -7.35 73.34
C GLY A 101 -55.63 -6.21 73.38
N ARG A 102 -54.48 -6.37 74.05
CA ARG A 102 -53.38 -5.40 74.04
C ARG A 102 -52.49 -5.61 72.80
N VAL A 103 -52.19 -4.50 72.10
CA VAL A 103 -51.33 -4.43 70.91
C VAL A 103 -49.88 -4.27 71.38
N TYR A 104 -48.98 -5.16 70.97
CA TYR A 104 -47.56 -5.10 71.39
C TYR A 104 -46.57 -4.82 70.25
N SER A 105 -46.99 -4.84 68.98
CA SER A 105 -46.17 -4.36 67.87
C SER A 105 -47.02 -3.85 66.70
N ASP A 106 -46.68 -2.65 66.24
CA ASP A 106 -47.09 -2.13 64.94
C ASP A 106 -45.84 -1.86 64.10
N PHE A 107 -45.87 -2.26 62.84
CA PHE A 107 -44.85 -1.82 61.90
C PHE A 107 -45.50 -1.51 60.55
N GLU A 108 -45.17 -0.33 60.06
CA GLU A 108 -45.50 0.13 58.71
C GLU A 108 -44.30 -0.08 57.80
N LEU A 109 -44.42 -0.99 56.83
CA LEU A 109 -43.44 -1.10 55.77
C LEU A 109 -43.91 -0.30 54.57
N LYS A 110 -43.29 0.88 54.35
CA LYS A 110 -43.43 1.68 53.12
C LYS A 110 -42.25 1.41 52.22
N VAL A 111 -42.47 0.62 51.16
CA VAL A 111 -41.44 0.35 50.16
C VAL A 111 -41.67 1.27 48.96
N MET A 112 -40.74 2.20 48.72
CA MET A 112 -40.70 3.00 47.50
C MET A 112 -39.66 2.41 46.57
N THR A 113 -40.07 1.93 45.39
CA THR A 113 -39.17 1.49 44.33
C THR A 113 -39.30 2.46 43.16
N THR A 114 -38.27 3.28 42.93
CA THR A 114 -38.20 4.18 41.77
C THR A 114 -37.39 3.54 40.65
N LYS A 115 -37.88 3.64 39.41
CA LYS A 115 -37.20 3.22 38.18
C LYS A 115 -35.81 3.88 38.05
N PRO A 116 -34.73 3.13 37.73
CA PRO A 116 -33.47 3.73 37.37
C PRO A 116 -33.34 3.77 35.85
N SER A 117 -33.35 4.97 35.26
CA SER A 117 -32.65 5.20 34.00
C SER A 117 -32.01 6.58 34.06
N GLU A 118 -30.68 6.58 34.07
CA GLU A 118 -29.80 7.50 33.35
C GLU A 118 -28.36 7.12 33.71
N LEU A 119 -27.51 7.04 32.68
CA LEU A 119 -26.08 6.70 32.63
C LEU A 119 -25.33 6.66 33.97
N PRO A 120 -24.43 5.69 34.21
CA PRO A 120 -23.70 5.59 35.47
C PRO A 120 -22.72 6.77 35.62
N LYS A 121 -23.20 7.89 36.17
CA LYS A 121 -22.35 8.86 36.85
C LYS A 121 -21.76 8.12 38.04
N ALA A 122 -20.43 8.17 38.18
CA ALA A 122 -19.71 7.61 39.30
C ALA A 122 -20.47 7.91 40.61
N MET A 123 -20.88 6.85 41.32
CA MET A 123 -21.62 6.96 42.57
C MET A 123 -20.69 7.60 43.63
N LEU A 124 -20.79 8.91 43.80
CA LEU A 124 -20.42 9.56 45.06
C LEU A 124 -21.73 9.81 45.81
N SER A 125 -22.03 8.94 46.78
CA SER A 125 -23.22 9.09 47.61
C SER A 125 -23.13 10.33 48.49
N PRO A 126 -24.13 11.23 48.52
CA PRO A 126 -24.21 12.25 49.54
C PRO A 126 -24.52 11.57 50.89
N TYR A 127 -23.51 11.61 51.75
CA TYR A 127 -23.49 11.36 53.19
C TYR A 127 -24.87 11.15 53.87
N ARG A 128 -25.39 9.92 53.87
CA ARG A 128 -26.33 9.37 54.88
C ARG A 128 -26.67 7.91 54.55
N GLY A 129 -26.16 6.99 55.35
CA GLY A 129 -26.56 5.58 55.31
C GLY A 129 -25.37 4.64 55.46
N THR A 130 -25.44 3.77 56.46
CA THR A 130 -24.50 2.71 56.80
C THR A 130 -24.33 1.70 55.66
N LYS A 131 -23.50 2.04 54.67
CA LYS A 131 -22.83 1.06 53.79
C LYS A 131 -21.35 1.14 54.11
N THR A 132 -20.76 0.00 54.48
CA THR A 132 -19.34 -0.02 54.84
C THR A 132 -18.50 0.23 53.57
N ILE A 133 -17.37 0.93 53.69
CA ILE A 133 -16.39 1.18 52.60
C ILE A 133 -16.17 -0.06 51.67
N PRO A 134 -16.08 -1.31 52.18
CA PRO A 134 -15.97 -2.50 51.34
C PRO A 134 -17.21 -2.86 50.51
N GLU A 135 -18.43 -2.47 50.90
CA GLU A 135 -19.64 -2.73 50.11
C GLU A 135 -19.75 -1.74 48.94
N THR A 136 -19.40 -0.48 49.16
CA THR A 136 -19.34 0.53 48.10
C THR A 136 -18.28 0.16 47.05
N SER A 137 -17.10 -0.33 47.48
CA SER A 137 -16.07 -0.78 46.54
C SER A 137 -16.48 -2.02 45.73
N ARG A 138 -17.16 -2.99 46.35
CA ARG A 138 -17.72 -4.16 45.65
C ARG A 138 -18.75 -3.76 44.61
N SER A 139 -19.67 -2.86 44.96
CA SER A 139 -20.70 -2.40 44.01
C SER A 139 -20.11 -1.64 42.82
N LEU A 140 -19.04 -0.87 43.03
CA LEU A 140 -18.31 -0.20 41.96
C LEU A 140 -17.59 -1.21 41.05
N ILE A 141 -16.91 -2.21 41.63
CA ILE A 141 -16.24 -3.28 40.88
C ILE A 141 -17.26 -4.07 40.05
N GLU A 142 -18.42 -4.37 40.62
CA GLU A 142 -19.49 -5.10 39.95
C GLU A 142 -20.11 -4.27 38.81
N ALA A 143 -20.33 -2.96 39.02
CA ALA A 143 -20.79 -2.06 37.96
C ALA A 143 -19.78 -1.96 36.80
N ILE A 144 -18.48 -1.84 37.10
CA ILE A 144 -17.41 -1.83 36.09
C ILE A 144 -17.37 -3.17 35.34
N LYS A 145 -17.44 -4.29 36.06
CA LYS A 145 -17.48 -5.63 35.47
C LYS A 145 -18.68 -5.79 34.53
N ASN A 146 -19.87 -5.36 34.96
CA ASN A 146 -21.08 -5.46 34.15
C ASN A 146 -20.99 -4.60 32.88
N ARG A 147 -20.46 -3.37 32.98
CA ARG A 147 -20.21 -2.51 31.81
C ARG A 147 -19.23 -3.16 30.83
N TYR A 148 -18.13 -3.70 31.32
CA TYR A 148 -17.16 -4.41 30.48
C TYR A 148 -17.79 -5.63 29.79
N MET A 149 -18.55 -6.45 30.53
CA MET A 149 -19.22 -7.63 29.96
C MET A 149 -20.21 -7.24 28.86
N TYR A 150 -21.00 -6.18 29.08
CA TYR A 150 -21.93 -5.66 28.07
C TYR A 150 -21.18 -5.18 26.81
N GLN A 151 -20.16 -4.33 26.98
CA GLN A 151 -19.36 -3.84 25.84
C GLN A 151 -18.67 -4.98 25.09
N ARG A 152 -18.18 -6.01 25.79
CA ARG A 152 -17.57 -7.19 25.18
C ARG A 152 -18.58 -7.99 24.38
N GLU A 153 -19.80 -8.16 24.88
CA GLU A 153 -20.83 -8.93 24.17
C GLU A 153 -21.30 -8.21 22.91
N LEU A 154 -21.47 -6.89 22.97
CA LEU A 154 -21.73 -6.09 21.76
C LEU A 154 -20.61 -6.25 20.73
N LEU A 155 -19.35 -6.17 21.16
CA LEU A 155 -18.21 -6.39 20.25
C LEU A 155 -18.23 -7.80 19.65
N ASN A 156 -18.53 -8.82 20.44
CA ASN A 156 -18.65 -10.19 19.95
C ASN A 156 -19.75 -10.32 18.90
N GLU A 157 -20.92 -9.70 19.11
CA GLU A 157 -22.01 -9.70 18.13
C GLU A 157 -21.58 -9.05 16.82
N VAL A 158 -20.97 -7.86 16.88
CA VAL A 158 -20.46 -7.16 15.68
C VAL A 158 -19.43 -8.02 14.94
N VAL A 159 -18.51 -8.66 15.66
CA VAL A 159 -17.52 -9.57 15.06
C VAL A 159 -18.22 -10.73 14.34
N TRP A 160 -19.23 -11.35 14.95
CA TRP A 160 -20.00 -12.41 14.31
C TRP A 160 -20.75 -11.93 13.08
N GLN A 161 -21.40 -10.76 13.14
CA GLN A 161 -22.09 -10.18 12.00
C GLN A 161 -21.10 -9.86 10.87
N MET A 162 -19.92 -9.36 11.19
CA MET A 162 -18.88 -9.07 10.20
C MET A 162 -18.40 -10.36 9.51
N ILE A 163 -18.07 -11.41 10.27
CA ILE A 163 -17.57 -12.68 9.71
C ILE A 163 -18.60 -13.33 8.78
N TYR A 164 -19.88 -13.36 9.16
CA TYR A 164 -20.89 -14.07 8.39
C TYR A 164 -21.61 -13.22 7.33
N ARG A 165 -21.89 -11.95 7.61
CA ARG A 165 -22.73 -11.11 6.74
C ARG A 165 -21.95 -10.11 5.90
N ALA A 166 -20.75 -9.68 6.30
CA ALA A 166 -20.02 -8.66 5.55
C ALA A 166 -19.69 -9.15 4.14
N SER A 167 -19.20 -10.38 4.00
CA SER A 167 -18.86 -10.97 2.69
C SER A 167 -20.06 -11.19 1.76
N ASP A 168 -21.30 -11.19 2.28
CA ASP A 168 -22.51 -11.34 1.48
C ASP A 168 -23.03 -10.02 0.88
N LYS A 169 -22.69 -8.89 1.50
CA LYS A 169 -23.08 -7.55 1.00
C LYS A 169 -22.43 -7.26 -0.35
N SER A 170 -23.09 -6.43 -1.15
CA SER A 170 -22.54 -5.98 -2.42
C SER A 170 -21.30 -5.11 -2.21
N ILE A 171 -20.35 -5.12 -3.15
CA ILE A 171 -19.13 -4.33 -3.01
C ILE A 171 -19.40 -2.82 -2.88
N GLY A 172 -20.48 -2.33 -3.48
CA GLY A 172 -20.90 -0.93 -3.39
C GLY A 172 -21.38 -0.51 -2.01
N ASP A 173 -21.98 -1.44 -1.24
CA ASP A 173 -22.40 -1.16 0.14
C ASP A 173 -21.21 -1.22 1.12
N ARG A 174 -20.21 -2.05 0.80
CA ARG A 174 -19.01 -2.26 1.62
C ARG A 174 -17.98 -1.15 1.42
N VAL A 175 -17.78 -0.71 0.18
CA VAL A 175 -16.72 0.25 -0.17
C VAL A 175 -17.32 1.55 -0.66
N ARG A 176 -16.98 2.66 0.01
CA ARG A 176 -17.26 3.99 -0.51
C ARG A 176 -16.22 4.35 -1.58
N PHE A 177 -16.62 4.23 -2.84
CA PHE A 177 -15.72 4.47 -3.98
C PHE A 177 -15.13 5.88 -4.02
N GLY A 178 -15.82 6.88 -3.45
CA GLY A 178 -15.29 8.25 -3.29
C GLY A 178 -14.06 8.30 -2.37
N ASP A 179 -14.07 7.54 -1.28
CA ASP A 179 -12.96 7.47 -0.32
C ASP A 179 -11.80 6.63 -0.90
N LEU A 180 -12.11 5.60 -1.70
CA LEU A 180 -11.15 4.67 -2.29
C LEU A 180 -10.09 5.38 -3.15
N ASN A 181 -10.49 6.39 -3.94
CA ASN A 181 -9.54 7.19 -4.71
C ASN A 181 -8.56 7.94 -3.81
N GLY A 182 -9.04 8.48 -2.68
CA GLY A 182 -8.21 9.14 -1.68
C GLY A 182 -7.21 8.20 -1.02
N TYR A 183 -7.67 6.99 -0.64
CA TYR A 183 -6.78 5.96 -0.09
C TYR A 183 -5.70 5.54 -1.09
N LEU A 184 -6.06 5.31 -2.36
CA LEU A 184 -5.09 4.98 -3.39
C LEU A 184 -4.07 6.08 -3.59
N LYS A 185 -4.52 7.32 -3.77
CA LYS A 185 -3.64 8.46 -3.98
C LYS A 185 -2.67 8.67 -2.81
N SER A 186 -3.16 8.62 -1.57
CA SER A 186 -2.32 8.81 -0.40
C SER A 186 -1.31 7.67 -0.23
N ASN A 187 -1.73 6.42 -0.41
CA ASN A 187 -0.85 5.27 -0.21
C ASN A 187 0.21 5.15 -1.32
N LEU A 188 -0.15 5.43 -2.57
CA LEU A 188 0.81 5.48 -3.68
C LEU A 188 1.84 6.60 -3.46
N TYR A 189 1.39 7.79 -3.08
CA TYR A 189 2.29 8.91 -2.77
C TYR A 189 3.23 8.60 -1.59
N ASN A 190 2.71 8.00 -0.51
CA ASN A 190 3.51 7.60 0.65
C ASN A 190 4.57 6.54 0.31
N ASN A 191 4.36 5.75 -0.74
CA ASN A 191 5.34 4.79 -1.27
C ASN A 191 6.21 5.36 -2.40
N GLY A 192 6.20 6.68 -2.61
CA GLY A 192 7.04 7.37 -3.60
C GLY A 192 6.55 7.26 -5.04
N ILE A 193 5.30 6.87 -5.26
CA ILE A 193 4.68 6.78 -6.58
C ILE A 193 3.83 8.02 -6.81
N ASP A 194 4.39 8.99 -7.53
CA ASP A 194 3.68 10.19 -8.00
C ASP A 194 3.40 10.05 -9.50
N LEU A 195 2.44 9.17 -9.82
CA LEU A 195 2.01 8.94 -11.20
C LEU A 195 0.49 8.98 -11.30
N PRO A 196 -0.05 9.51 -12.41
CA PRO A 196 -1.45 9.30 -12.75
C PRO A 196 -1.74 7.81 -12.80
N PHE A 197 -2.83 7.41 -12.16
CA PHE A 197 -3.28 6.03 -12.10
C PHE A 197 -4.77 5.98 -12.44
N HIS A 198 -5.19 4.84 -12.99
CA HIS A 198 -6.59 4.54 -13.21
C HIS A 198 -6.90 3.21 -12.57
N PHE A 199 -8.11 3.10 -12.03
CA PHE A 199 -8.52 1.90 -11.32
C PHE A 199 -9.96 1.52 -11.63
N MET A 200 -10.24 0.23 -11.44
CA MET A 200 -11.56 -0.36 -11.52
C MET A 200 -11.73 -1.38 -10.40
N VAL A 201 -12.97 -1.58 -9.97
CA VAL A 201 -13.32 -2.58 -8.97
C VAL A 201 -14.18 -3.65 -9.62
N ILE A 202 -13.75 -4.90 -9.44
CA ILE A 202 -14.42 -6.08 -9.93
C ILE A 202 -15.03 -6.82 -8.75
N ASP A 203 -16.31 -7.16 -8.86
CA ASP A 203 -17.03 -7.92 -7.84
C ASP A 203 -16.66 -9.41 -7.87
N LYS A 204 -17.17 -10.15 -6.88
CA LYS A 204 -17.08 -11.63 -6.80
C LYS A 204 -17.55 -12.35 -8.07
N ASP A 205 -18.50 -11.78 -8.80
CA ASP A 205 -19.04 -12.36 -10.04
C ASP A 205 -18.16 -12.07 -11.28
N GLY A 206 -17.02 -11.41 -11.10
CA GLY A 206 -16.14 -10.98 -12.20
C GLY A 206 -16.66 -9.78 -12.99
N ARG A 207 -17.77 -9.17 -12.54
CA ARG A 207 -18.35 -7.97 -13.16
C ARG A 207 -17.66 -6.71 -12.65
N GLU A 208 -17.44 -5.78 -13.55
CA GLU A 208 -16.96 -4.44 -13.20
C GLU A 208 -18.10 -3.65 -12.54
N VAL A 209 -17.89 -3.21 -11.29
CA VAL A 209 -18.89 -2.45 -10.52
C VAL A 209 -18.55 -0.97 -10.46
N TYR A 210 -17.27 -0.63 -10.55
CA TYR A 210 -16.84 0.74 -10.50
C TYR A 210 -15.60 0.98 -11.35
N ARG A 211 -15.51 2.18 -11.93
CA ARG A 211 -14.38 2.71 -12.69
C ARG A 211 -14.19 4.17 -12.33
N CYS A 212 -12.94 4.63 -12.26
CA CYS A 212 -12.66 6.05 -12.06
C CYS A 212 -13.18 6.88 -13.25
N ALA A 213 -13.59 8.13 -12.99
CA ALA A 213 -14.25 8.98 -13.99
C ALA A 213 -13.34 9.38 -15.15
N ASP A 214 -12.04 9.41 -14.91
CA ASP A 214 -10.97 9.80 -15.83
C ASP A 214 -10.29 8.60 -16.51
N TYR A 215 -10.89 7.41 -16.45
CA TYR A 215 -10.28 6.19 -16.94
C TYR A 215 -9.89 6.24 -18.42
N ASP A 216 -8.59 6.13 -18.70
CA ASP A 216 -8.05 5.88 -20.03
C ASP A 216 -7.66 4.39 -20.15
N GLY A 217 -8.05 3.74 -21.25
CA GLY A 217 -7.64 2.36 -21.53
C GLY A 217 -6.19 2.21 -22.01
N LYS A 218 -5.46 3.31 -22.22
CA LYS A 218 -4.04 3.27 -22.61
C LYS A 218 -3.18 2.62 -21.53
N GLY A 219 -2.37 1.65 -21.93
CA GLY A 219 -1.51 0.89 -21.01
C GLY A 219 -2.29 -0.15 -20.18
N SER A 220 -3.49 -0.54 -20.61
CA SER A 220 -4.31 -1.58 -19.97
C SER A 220 -3.74 -3.01 -20.08
N ASP A 221 -2.60 -3.21 -20.74
CA ASP A 221 -2.00 -4.56 -20.84
C ASP A 221 -1.36 -5.03 -19.52
N GLU A 222 -1.00 -4.11 -18.62
CA GLU A 222 -0.36 -4.42 -17.33
C GLU A 222 -1.17 -3.88 -16.14
N PHE A 223 -2.15 -4.66 -15.68
CA PHE A 223 -2.89 -4.36 -14.45
C PHE A 223 -2.22 -4.95 -13.21
N TYR A 224 -2.13 -4.16 -12.15
CA TYR A 224 -1.89 -4.63 -10.80
C TYR A 224 -3.22 -5.00 -10.16
N GLN A 225 -3.29 -6.22 -9.62
CA GLN A 225 -4.51 -6.74 -9.02
C GLN A 225 -4.28 -6.96 -7.53
N GLN A 226 -5.24 -6.53 -6.72
CA GLN A 226 -5.23 -6.72 -5.28
C GLN A 226 -6.64 -7.05 -4.82
N ALA A 227 -6.79 -8.11 -4.02
CA ALA A 227 -8.05 -8.36 -3.31
C ALA A 227 -8.29 -7.21 -2.34
N LEU A 228 -9.48 -6.60 -2.39
CA LEU A 228 -9.87 -5.51 -1.48
C LEU A 228 -10.04 -6.02 -0.05
N PHE A 229 -10.55 -7.24 0.09
CA PHE A 229 -10.77 -7.93 1.36
C PHE A 229 -10.02 -9.25 1.35
N LYS A 230 -8.89 -9.33 2.03
CA LYS A 230 -7.99 -10.50 1.99
C LYS A 230 -8.53 -11.69 2.76
N ASN A 231 -9.31 -11.39 3.80
CA ASN A 231 -9.85 -12.38 4.71
C ASN A 231 -11.18 -12.99 4.22
N ASP A 232 -11.73 -12.50 3.11
CA ASP A 232 -12.95 -13.04 2.53
C ASP A 232 -12.72 -14.43 1.92
N PRO A 233 -13.73 -15.31 1.90
CA PRO A 233 -13.64 -16.59 1.20
C PRO A 233 -13.28 -16.38 -0.29
N PRO A 234 -12.44 -17.25 -0.90
CA PRO A 234 -11.99 -17.07 -2.29
C PRO A 234 -13.12 -16.86 -3.32
N ALA A 235 -14.28 -17.49 -3.11
CA ALA A 235 -15.45 -17.37 -3.99
C ALA A 235 -16.20 -16.03 -3.87
N LYS A 236 -15.88 -15.20 -2.87
CA LYS A 236 -16.53 -13.90 -2.59
C LYS A 236 -15.56 -12.72 -2.69
N MET A 237 -14.33 -12.95 -3.16
CA MET A 237 -13.31 -11.91 -3.23
C MET A 237 -13.63 -10.89 -4.33
N SER A 238 -13.70 -9.61 -3.94
CA SER A 238 -13.67 -8.48 -4.87
C SER A 238 -12.24 -8.03 -5.13
N VAL A 239 -11.92 -7.71 -6.38
CA VAL A 239 -10.56 -7.37 -6.81
C VAL A 239 -10.51 -5.93 -7.30
N LEU A 240 -9.56 -5.17 -6.76
CA LEU A 240 -9.14 -3.88 -7.27
C LEU A 240 -8.10 -4.10 -8.37
N LYS A 241 -8.35 -3.54 -9.55
CA LYS A 241 -7.36 -3.45 -10.63
C LYS A 241 -6.90 -2.02 -10.79
N VAL A 242 -5.59 -1.81 -10.83
CA VAL A 242 -4.96 -0.50 -11.03
C VAL A 242 -3.97 -0.59 -12.17
N HIS A 243 -3.91 0.41 -13.03
CA HIS A 243 -2.86 0.54 -14.03
C HIS A 243 -2.35 1.97 -14.12
N PHE A 244 -1.16 2.11 -14.70
CA PHE A 244 -0.40 3.36 -14.76
C PHE A 244 -0.05 3.67 -16.22
N PRO A 245 -0.76 4.60 -16.90
CA PRO A 245 -0.48 4.92 -18.30
C PRO A 245 0.95 5.47 -18.50
N GLY A 246 1.48 6.22 -17.52
CA GLY A 246 2.83 6.82 -17.55
C GLY A 246 3.96 5.92 -17.01
N ARG A 247 3.72 4.63 -16.74
CA ARG A 247 4.72 3.72 -16.15
C ARG A 247 6.02 3.66 -16.95
N ARG A 248 5.91 3.55 -18.28
CA ARG A 248 7.08 3.40 -19.15
C ARG A 248 7.98 4.62 -19.04
N ASP A 249 7.40 5.81 -19.18
CA ASP A 249 8.13 7.07 -19.12
C ASP A 249 8.79 7.27 -17.74
N TYR A 250 8.10 6.92 -16.66
CA TYR A 250 8.67 6.94 -15.31
C TYR A 250 9.88 6.01 -15.13
N LEU A 251 9.79 4.78 -15.67
CA LEU A 251 10.90 3.84 -15.63
C LEU A 251 12.07 4.31 -16.50
N PHE A 252 11.82 4.94 -17.65
CA PHE A 252 12.85 5.49 -18.52
C PHE A 252 13.52 6.75 -17.96
N ASP A 253 12.78 7.62 -17.29
CA ASP A 253 13.33 8.83 -16.65
C ASP A 253 14.39 8.46 -15.61
N SER A 254 14.14 7.40 -14.84
CA SER A 254 15.06 6.87 -13.82
C SER A 254 16.43 6.41 -14.36
N ILE A 255 16.50 6.07 -15.65
CA ILE A 255 17.73 5.62 -16.35
C ILE A 255 18.24 6.67 -17.35
N SER A 256 17.52 7.77 -17.56
CA SER A 256 17.87 8.83 -18.49
C SER A 256 19.25 9.43 -18.22
N PHE A 257 19.64 9.51 -16.94
CA PHE A 257 20.99 9.95 -16.52
C PHE A 257 22.13 9.09 -17.07
N MET A 258 21.89 7.85 -17.46
CA MET A 258 22.91 6.96 -18.03
C MET A 258 23.06 7.12 -19.55
N ILE A 259 22.08 7.72 -20.24
CA ILE A 259 22.10 7.92 -21.70
C ILE A 259 23.35 8.68 -22.17
N PRO A 260 23.81 9.77 -21.51
CA PRO A 260 25.04 10.46 -21.89
C PRO A 260 26.28 9.55 -21.88
N SER A 261 26.35 8.59 -20.95
CA SER A 261 27.48 7.65 -20.87
C SER A 261 27.51 6.70 -22.07
N LEU A 262 26.35 6.26 -22.54
CA LEU A 262 26.22 5.40 -23.72
C LEU A 262 26.58 6.17 -25.00
N ILE A 263 26.10 7.42 -25.13
CA ILE A 263 26.45 8.31 -26.24
C ILE A 263 27.97 8.55 -26.26
N PHE A 264 28.57 8.81 -25.10
CA PHE A 264 30.01 9.01 -24.98
C PHE A 264 30.80 7.77 -25.44
N THR A 265 30.38 6.56 -25.06
CA THR A 265 30.99 5.31 -25.54
C THR A 265 30.87 5.15 -27.06
N ILE A 266 29.73 5.51 -27.65
CA ILE A 266 29.53 5.46 -29.11
C ILE A 266 30.45 6.46 -29.82
N VAL A 267 30.57 7.69 -29.31
CA VAL A 267 31.49 8.69 -29.87
C VAL A 267 32.94 8.22 -29.77
N LEU A 268 33.33 7.63 -28.64
CA LEU A 268 34.64 7.02 -28.49
C LEU A 268 34.88 5.86 -29.46
N LEU A 269 33.88 5.02 -29.72
CA LEU A 269 33.96 3.94 -30.69
C LEU A 269 34.17 4.49 -32.12
N VAL A 270 33.42 5.52 -32.50
CA VAL A 270 33.55 6.16 -33.82
C VAL A 270 34.93 6.80 -33.99
N THR A 271 35.40 7.56 -33.00
CA THR A 271 36.73 8.18 -33.05
C THR A 271 37.85 7.15 -33.05
N PHE A 272 37.68 6.01 -32.38
CA PHE A 272 38.62 4.90 -32.41
C PHE A 272 38.70 4.25 -33.80
N ILE A 273 37.56 3.94 -34.43
CA ILE A 273 37.51 3.42 -35.81
C ILE A 273 38.19 4.39 -36.78
N PHE A 274 37.90 5.69 -36.63
CA PHE A 274 38.51 6.74 -37.45
C PHE A 274 40.04 6.83 -37.24
N THR A 275 40.52 6.69 -36.00
CA THR A 275 41.95 6.69 -35.68
C THR A 275 42.67 5.50 -36.32
N ILE A 276 42.09 4.29 -36.22
CA ILE A 276 42.64 3.10 -36.90
C ILE A 276 42.72 3.33 -38.40
N TYR A 277 41.66 3.88 -39.01
CA TYR A 277 41.64 4.20 -40.43
C TYR A 277 42.77 5.17 -40.82
N ILE A 278 42.99 6.23 -40.05
CA ILE A 278 44.09 7.19 -40.27
C ILE A 278 45.45 6.50 -40.19
N VAL A 279 45.69 5.66 -39.18
CA VAL A 279 46.98 4.97 -38.99
C VAL A 279 47.32 4.09 -40.20
N PHE A 280 46.34 3.35 -40.73
CA PHE A 280 46.53 2.56 -41.94
C PHE A 280 46.82 3.43 -43.17
N ARG A 281 46.10 4.55 -43.33
CA ARG A 281 46.31 5.50 -44.42
C ARG A 281 47.71 6.14 -44.37
N GLN A 282 48.14 6.60 -43.19
CA GLN A 282 49.46 7.19 -42.98
C GLN A 282 50.57 6.19 -43.33
N LYS A 283 50.44 4.94 -42.88
CA LYS A 283 51.42 3.89 -43.19
C LYS A 283 51.54 3.62 -44.69
N LYS A 284 50.41 3.55 -45.42
CA LYS A 284 50.42 3.37 -46.87
C LYS A 284 51.10 4.54 -47.59
N LEU A 285 50.84 5.77 -47.14
CA LEU A 285 51.50 6.96 -47.70
C LEU A 285 53.00 6.96 -47.45
N THR A 286 53.46 6.54 -46.26
CA THR A 286 54.89 6.42 -45.97
C THR A 286 55.58 5.32 -46.78
N GLU A 287 54.93 4.16 -46.97
CA GLU A 287 55.44 3.09 -47.84
C GLU A 287 55.60 3.60 -49.28
N MET A 288 54.57 4.23 -49.87
CA MET A 288 54.66 4.80 -51.22
C MET A 288 55.73 5.90 -51.35
N LYS A 289 55.91 6.75 -50.33
CA LYS A 289 56.96 7.79 -50.33
C LYS A 289 58.35 7.18 -50.31
N ASN A 290 58.57 6.16 -49.49
CA ASN A 290 59.84 5.46 -49.43
C ASN A 290 60.13 4.73 -50.74
N ASP A 291 59.15 4.07 -51.33
CA ASP A 291 59.30 3.40 -52.62
C ASP A 291 59.62 4.40 -53.75
N PHE A 292 58.96 5.57 -53.74
CA PHE A 292 59.27 6.64 -54.68
C PHE A 292 60.71 7.15 -54.52
N ILE A 293 61.15 7.45 -53.30
CA ILE A 293 62.53 7.91 -53.05
C ILE A 293 63.53 6.83 -53.46
N ASN A 294 63.27 5.57 -53.12
CA ASN A 294 64.18 4.48 -53.41
C ASN A 294 64.27 4.21 -54.92
N ASN A 295 63.14 4.27 -55.63
CA ASN A 295 63.11 4.14 -57.08
C ASN A 295 63.83 5.31 -57.77
N MET A 296 63.53 6.55 -57.38
CA MET A 296 64.22 7.73 -57.93
C MET A 296 65.71 7.71 -57.63
N THR A 297 66.12 7.30 -56.42
CA THR A 297 67.54 7.17 -56.06
C THR A 297 68.23 6.12 -56.91
N HIS A 298 67.56 4.98 -57.16
CA HIS A 298 68.07 3.95 -58.05
C HIS A 298 68.23 4.50 -59.48
N GLU A 299 67.21 5.16 -60.01
CA GLU A 299 67.23 5.74 -61.37
C GLU A 299 68.25 6.89 -61.53
N PHE A 300 68.52 7.67 -60.48
CA PHE A 300 69.55 8.72 -60.52
C PHE A 300 70.97 8.17 -60.32
N LYS A 301 71.15 7.10 -59.53
CA LYS A 301 72.48 6.53 -59.25
C LYS A 301 73.10 5.88 -60.49
N THR A 302 72.28 5.26 -61.34
CA THR A 302 72.73 4.58 -62.56
C THR A 302 73.45 5.52 -63.55
N PRO A 303 72.87 6.65 -64.01
CA PRO A 303 73.55 7.56 -64.92
C PRO A 303 74.72 8.33 -64.27
N ILE A 304 74.63 8.69 -62.99
CA ILE A 304 75.74 9.36 -62.27
C ILE A 304 76.99 8.47 -62.27
N SER A 305 76.80 7.16 -62.09
CA SER A 305 77.90 6.19 -62.09
C SER A 305 78.48 5.97 -63.50
N THR A 306 77.69 6.14 -64.55
CA THR A 306 78.15 6.08 -65.95
C THR A 306 78.96 7.33 -66.35
N ILE A 307 78.53 8.52 -65.92
CA ILE A 307 79.25 9.78 -66.19
C ILE A 307 80.55 9.87 -65.37
N SER A 308 80.58 9.30 -64.16
CA SER A 308 81.79 9.23 -63.32
C SER A 308 82.86 8.26 -63.87
N LEU A 309 82.50 7.34 -64.77
CA LEU A 309 83.40 6.32 -65.32
C LEU A 309 84.02 6.74 -66.67
N ALA A 310 83.47 7.78 -67.31
CA ALA A 310 83.95 8.39 -68.55
C ALA A 310 84.86 9.59 -68.25
#